data_AF-A0AAC9V2G3-F1
#
_entry.id   AF-A0AAC9V2G3-F1
#
_cell.length_a   1.000
_cell.length_b   1.000
_cell.length_c   1.000
_cell.angle_alpha   90.00
_cell.angle_beta   90.00
_cell.angle_gamma   90.00
#
_symmetry.space_group_name_H-M   'P 1'
#
loop_
_entity.id
_entity.type
_entity.pdbx_description
1 polymer ?
#
loop_
_entity_poly.entity_id
_entity_poly.type
_entity_poly.pdbx_seq_one_letter_code
_entity_poly.pdbx_strand_id
1 'polypeptide(L)'
;MNKAEIEKRAVSYREQLGGKVIMFPVDELNPISLYAVCIHDGKKFFVYDKAVPVEEAASYIKVFMEALEAEGLDSDYSRDVRFISSEAQMKGHLTLRRLKKEDDRKQQAVQRFDEDFQDDGKGGKLISARGLISLSYRLMVEEKNPVATEFMNNFFRLLQTRRYGKTAAAIKQELRRMSLIERDEWINRIYSSSRYIQCAEEVFALVPPKN
;
A
#
# COMPACT_ATOMS: atom_id res chain seq x y z
N MET A 1 22.66 -23.34 -10.38
CA MET A 1 21.69 -24.15 -9.61
C MET A 1 21.06 -25.13 -10.59
N ASN A 2 20.98 -26.42 -10.23
CA ASN A 2 20.37 -27.43 -11.09
C ASN A 2 18.83 -27.47 -10.88
N LYS A 3 18.09 -28.13 -11.77
CA LYS A 3 16.61 -28.19 -11.74
C LYS A 3 16.06 -28.80 -10.44
N ALA A 4 16.75 -29.79 -9.88
CA ALA A 4 16.35 -30.47 -8.64
C ALA A 4 16.49 -29.56 -7.41
N GLU A 5 17.54 -28.74 -7.36
CA GLU A 5 17.74 -27.72 -6.32
C GLU A 5 16.64 -26.64 -6.39
N ILE A 6 16.30 -26.20 -7.60
CA ILE A 6 15.20 -25.25 -7.82
C ILE A 6 13.88 -25.86 -7.32
N GLU A 7 13.56 -27.10 -7.70
CA GLU A 7 12.35 -27.77 -7.27
C GLU A 7 12.27 -27.93 -5.75
N LYS A 8 13.36 -28.42 -5.12
CA LYS A 8 13.43 -28.58 -3.66
C LYS A 8 13.18 -27.25 -2.94
N ARG A 9 13.73 -26.16 -3.46
CA ARG A 9 13.55 -24.82 -2.89
C ARG A 9 12.13 -24.29 -3.09
N ALA A 10 11.53 -24.53 -4.26
CA ALA A 10 10.13 -24.21 -4.52
C ALA A 10 9.19 -24.94 -3.55
N VAL A 11 9.45 -26.23 -3.26
CA VAL A 11 8.71 -26.99 -2.25
C VAL A 11 8.80 -26.33 -0.88
N SER A 12 10.02 -25.98 -0.44
CA SER A 12 10.22 -25.31 0.84
C SER A 12 9.48 -23.97 0.94
N TYR A 13 9.51 -23.15 -0.11
CA TYR A 13 8.76 -21.88 -0.12
C TYR A 13 7.25 -22.10 -0.12
N ARG A 14 6.75 -23.14 -0.78
CA ARG A 14 5.32 -23.47 -0.78
C ARG A 14 4.84 -23.87 0.61
N GLU A 15 5.63 -24.67 1.32
CA GLU A 15 5.29 -25.09 2.69
C GLU A 15 5.22 -23.89 3.64
N GLN A 16 6.07 -22.88 3.44
CA GLN A 16 6.13 -21.68 4.30
C GLN A 16 5.11 -20.61 3.93
N LEU A 17 4.91 -20.37 2.63
CA LEU A 17 4.16 -19.21 2.12
C LEU A 17 2.86 -19.59 1.41
N GLY A 18 2.65 -20.88 1.12
CA GLY A 18 1.58 -21.35 0.25
C GLY A 18 1.79 -20.96 -1.21
N GLY A 19 0.70 -20.92 -1.97
CA GLY A 19 0.69 -20.56 -3.38
C GLY A 19 0.92 -21.74 -4.33
N LYS A 20 0.57 -21.52 -5.59
CA LYS A 20 0.73 -22.45 -6.71
C LYS A 20 1.89 -22.04 -7.60
N VAL A 21 2.15 -20.74 -7.74
CA VAL A 21 3.24 -20.20 -8.56
C VAL A 21 4.27 -19.58 -7.64
N ILE A 22 5.51 -20.05 -7.75
CA ILE A 22 6.62 -19.60 -6.91
C ILE A 22 7.75 -19.16 -7.81
N MET A 23 8.27 -17.96 -7.55
CA MET A 23 9.48 -17.49 -8.20
C MET A 23 10.45 -16.87 -7.21
N PHE A 24 11.72 -17.06 -7.50
CA PHE A 24 12.81 -16.64 -6.64
C PHE A 24 14.11 -16.50 -7.44
N PRO A 25 15.05 -15.65 -6.98
CA PRO A 25 16.36 -15.54 -7.59
C PRO A 25 17.13 -16.85 -7.45
N VAL A 26 17.82 -17.26 -8.52
CA VAL A 26 18.68 -18.46 -8.53
C VAL A 26 19.84 -18.30 -7.54
N ASP A 27 20.38 -17.10 -7.45
CA ASP A 27 21.37 -16.67 -6.47
C ASP A 27 20.84 -15.46 -5.68
N GLU A 28 20.57 -15.65 -4.39
CA GLU A 28 20.03 -14.60 -3.51
C GLU A 28 21.02 -13.48 -3.21
N LEU A 29 22.33 -13.72 -3.31
CA LEU A 29 23.34 -12.71 -2.98
C LEU A 29 23.68 -11.83 -4.18
N ASN A 30 23.34 -12.26 -5.40
CA ASN A 30 23.56 -11.50 -6.63
C ASN A 30 22.43 -10.49 -6.89
N PRO A 31 22.70 -9.16 -6.88
CA PRO A 31 21.66 -8.14 -7.06
C PRO A 31 20.92 -8.18 -8.42
N ILE A 32 21.52 -8.78 -9.45
CA ILE A 32 20.96 -8.92 -10.81
C ILE A 32 20.71 -10.39 -11.18
N SER A 33 20.49 -11.23 -10.18
CA SER A 33 20.22 -12.66 -10.35
C SER A 33 19.01 -12.91 -11.24
N LEU A 34 19.12 -13.93 -12.10
CA LEU A 34 17.98 -14.44 -12.84
C LEU A 34 17.03 -15.17 -11.89
N TYR A 35 15.75 -15.19 -12.24
CA TYR A 35 14.68 -15.79 -11.47
C TYR A 35 14.31 -17.16 -12.05
N ALA A 36 14.17 -18.13 -11.16
CA ALA A 36 13.51 -19.38 -11.46
C ALA A 36 12.00 -19.21 -11.31
N VAL A 37 11.22 -19.83 -12.20
CA VAL A 37 9.75 -19.83 -12.16
C VAL A 37 9.27 -21.27 -12.03
N CYS A 38 8.48 -21.53 -11.00
CA CYS A 38 7.98 -22.85 -10.66
C CYS A 38 6.46 -22.81 -10.51
N ILE A 39 5.75 -23.74 -11.16
CA ILE A 39 4.30 -23.85 -11.12
C ILE A 39 3.92 -25.20 -10.53
N HIS A 40 3.08 -25.19 -9.50
CA HIS A 40 2.60 -26.38 -8.82
C HIS A 40 1.23 -26.81 -9.37
N ASP A 41 1.14 -28.02 -9.89
CA ASP A 41 -0.09 -28.58 -10.48
C ASP A 41 -1.03 -29.25 -9.47
N GLY A 42 -0.65 -29.27 -8.20
CA GLY A 42 -1.35 -29.99 -7.12
C GLY A 42 -0.63 -31.26 -6.67
N LYS A 43 0.30 -31.79 -7.47
CA LYS A 43 1.11 -32.97 -7.15
C LYS A 43 2.61 -32.70 -7.18
N LYS A 44 3.09 -31.90 -8.14
CA LYS A 44 4.52 -31.61 -8.34
C LYS A 44 4.74 -30.21 -8.88
N PHE A 45 6.00 -29.78 -8.89
CA PHE A 45 6.41 -28.55 -9.53
C PHE A 45 6.86 -28.78 -10.97
N PHE A 46 6.36 -27.93 -11.85
CA PHE A 46 6.92 -27.68 -13.17
C PHE A 46 7.87 -26.49 -13.06
N VAL A 47 9.15 -26.76 -13.24
CA VAL A 47 10.21 -25.74 -13.25
C VAL A 47 10.53 -25.38 -14.70
N TYR A 48 10.48 -24.08 -15.01
CA TYR A 48 10.92 -23.58 -16.31
C TYR A 48 12.41 -23.84 -16.52
N ASP A 49 12.79 -24.30 -17.71
CA ASP A 49 14.14 -24.79 -17.97
C ASP A 49 15.22 -23.70 -17.97
N LYS A 50 14.84 -22.45 -18.22
CA LYS A 50 15.73 -21.29 -18.18
C LYS A 50 15.29 -20.33 -17.10
N ALA A 51 16.25 -19.92 -16.26
CA ALA A 51 16.06 -18.76 -15.41
C ALA A 51 16.05 -17.50 -16.28
N VAL A 52 15.20 -16.54 -15.93
CA VAL A 52 14.93 -15.35 -16.74
C VAL A 52 15.04 -14.08 -15.90
N PRO A 53 15.21 -12.90 -16.50
CA PRO A 53 15.17 -11.63 -15.78
C PRO A 53 13.84 -11.44 -15.03
N VAL A 54 13.86 -10.58 -14.02
CA VAL A 54 12.73 -10.35 -13.11
C VAL A 54 11.44 -9.91 -13.85
N GLU A 55 11.57 -9.11 -14.91
CA GLU A 55 10.44 -8.65 -15.73
C GLU A 55 9.83 -9.76 -16.57
N GLU A 56 10.68 -10.63 -17.12
CA GLU A 56 10.22 -11.76 -17.92
C GLU A 56 9.55 -12.81 -17.03
N ALA A 57 10.12 -13.06 -15.84
CA ALA A 57 9.48 -13.89 -14.82
C ALA A 57 8.08 -13.37 -14.47
N ALA A 58 7.94 -12.07 -14.18
CA ALA A 58 6.67 -11.43 -13.89
C ALA A 58 5.66 -11.57 -15.05
N SER A 59 6.15 -11.45 -16.29
CA SER A 59 5.34 -11.62 -17.50
C SER A 59 4.84 -13.04 -17.65
N TYR A 60 5.65 -14.06 -17.33
CA TYR A 60 5.23 -15.46 -17.35
C TYR A 60 4.11 -15.75 -16.35
N ILE A 61 4.18 -15.18 -15.14
CA ILE A 61 3.05 -15.29 -14.19
C ILE A 61 1.80 -14.72 -14.82
N LYS A 62 1.91 -13.54 -15.42
CA LYS A 62 0.75 -12.86 -16.00
C LYS A 62 0.06 -13.69 -17.06
N VAL A 63 0.82 -14.19 -18.02
CA VAL A 63 0.27 -15.08 -19.05
C VAL A 63 -0.33 -16.35 -18.45
N PHE A 64 0.32 -16.93 -17.43
CA PHE A 64 -0.21 -18.12 -16.76
C PHE A 64 -1.53 -17.86 -16.03
N MET A 65 -1.64 -16.77 -15.28
CA MET A 65 -2.85 -16.42 -14.55
C MET A 65 -4.00 -16.07 -15.52
N GLU A 66 -3.72 -15.33 -16.60
CA GLU A 66 -4.70 -15.04 -17.66
C GLU A 66 -5.18 -16.32 -18.35
N ALA A 67 -4.30 -17.30 -18.56
CA ALA A 67 -4.68 -18.59 -19.12
C ALA A 67 -5.58 -19.39 -18.16
N LEU A 68 -5.31 -19.39 -16.85
CA LEU A 68 -6.19 -20.03 -15.87
C LEU A 68 -7.59 -19.40 -15.88
N GLU A 69 -7.66 -18.06 -15.91
CA GLU A 69 -8.91 -17.33 -15.96
C GLU A 69 -9.70 -17.63 -17.25
N ALA A 70 -9.03 -17.68 -18.39
CA ALA A 70 -9.66 -17.99 -19.68
C ALA A 70 -10.27 -19.41 -19.73
N GLU A 71 -9.65 -20.36 -19.03
CA GLU A 71 -10.14 -21.73 -18.87
C GLU A 71 -11.19 -21.87 -17.74
N GLY A 72 -11.60 -20.76 -17.11
CA GLY A 72 -12.58 -20.73 -16.03
C GLY A 72 -12.10 -21.35 -14.72
N LEU A 73 -10.78 -21.46 -14.53
CA LEU A 73 -10.17 -21.98 -13.31
C LEU A 73 -10.02 -20.87 -12.27
N ASP A 74 -10.28 -21.19 -11.00
CA ASP A 74 -10.09 -20.25 -9.88
C ASP A 74 -8.61 -19.85 -9.77
N SER A 75 -8.34 -18.58 -10.09
CA SER A 75 -7.03 -17.96 -10.08
C SER A 75 -7.10 -16.65 -9.29
N ASP A 76 -6.37 -16.58 -8.18
CA ASP A 76 -6.23 -15.37 -7.38
C ASP A 76 -4.74 -15.07 -7.22
N TYR A 77 -4.30 -13.91 -7.73
CA TYR A 77 -2.91 -13.50 -7.66
C TYR A 77 -2.35 -13.44 -6.23
N SER A 78 -3.13 -12.90 -5.30
CA SER A 78 -2.71 -12.74 -3.90
C SER A 78 -2.61 -14.10 -3.20
N ARG A 79 -3.49 -15.04 -3.52
CA ARG A 79 -3.50 -16.37 -2.92
C ARG A 79 -2.49 -17.30 -3.57
N ASP A 80 -2.38 -17.27 -4.90
CA ASP A 80 -1.73 -18.30 -5.69
C ASP A 80 -0.29 -17.96 -6.10
N VAL A 81 0.14 -16.68 -6.06
CA VAL A 81 1.47 -16.27 -6.53
C VAL A 81 2.38 -15.86 -5.38
N ARG A 82 3.61 -16.37 -5.35
CA ARG A 82 4.69 -15.95 -4.44
C ARG A 82 5.89 -15.45 -5.22
N PHE A 83 6.09 -14.13 -5.14
CA PHE A 83 7.23 -13.42 -5.71
C PHE A 83 8.27 -13.19 -4.62
N ILE A 84 9.37 -13.94 -4.64
CA ILE A 84 10.38 -13.92 -3.59
C ILE A 84 11.60 -13.18 -4.09
N SER A 85 12.04 -12.16 -3.35
CA SER A 85 13.25 -11.40 -3.65
C SER A 85 14.02 -11.15 -2.36
N SER A 86 15.35 -11.29 -2.40
CA SER A 86 16.21 -10.98 -1.26
C SER A 86 16.50 -9.47 -1.21
N GLU A 87 17.07 -9.01 -0.10
CA GLU A 87 17.52 -7.62 0.03
C GLU A 87 18.51 -7.21 -1.07
N ALA A 88 19.34 -8.13 -1.58
CA ALA A 88 20.28 -7.86 -2.65
C ALA A 88 19.54 -7.48 -3.94
N GLN A 89 18.51 -8.25 -4.33
CA GLN A 89 17.71 -7.92 -5.52
C GLN A 89 16.91 -6.63 -5.32
N MET A 90 16.34 -6.42 -4.13
CA MET A 90 15.59 -5.19 -3.83
C MET A 90 16.48 -3.92 -3.88
N LYS A 91 17.79 -4.03 -3.59
CA LYS A 91 18.74 -2.91 -3.71
C LYS A 91 19.30 -2.75 -5.12
N GLY A 92 19.58 -3.85 -5.80
CA GLY A 92 20.18 -3.88 -7.13
C GLY A 92 19.25 -3.50 -8.26
N HIS A 93 17.96 -3.84 -8.14
CA HIS A 93 16.99 -3.65 -9.20
C HIS A 93 16.14 -2.39 -8.99
N LEU A 94 16.21 -1.43 -9.93
CA LEU A 94 15.51 -0.14 -9.80
C LEU A 94 14.00 -0.30 -9.60
N THR A 95 13.37 -1.19 -10.36
CA THR A 95 11.93 -1.45 -10.28
C THR A 95 11.54 -2.04 -8.93
N LEU A 96 12.28 -3.04 -8.44
CA LEU A 96 12.01 -3.65 -7.14
C LEU A 96 12.22 -2.65 -6.01
N ARG A 97 13.26 -1.81 -6.10
CA ARG A 97 13.53 -0.75 -5.13
C ARG A 97 12.39 0.28 -5.06
N ARG A 98 11.83 0.66 -6.22
CA ARG A 98 10.67 1.58 -6.28
C ARG A 98 9.44 0.94 -5.67
N LEU A 99 9.15 -0.32 -5.99
CA LEU A 99 8.04 -1.07 -5.41
C LEU A 99 8.17 -1.20 -3.89
N LYS A 100 9.36 -1.52 -3.38
CA LYS A 100 9.62 -1.53 -1.93
C LYS A 100 9.30 -0.20 -1.29
N LYS A 101 9.80 0.89 -1.87
CA LYS A 101 9.56 2.24 -1.34
C LYS A 101 8.07 2.60 -1.32
N GLU A 102 7.30 2.16 -2.30
CA GLU A 102 5.85 2.34 -2.31
C GLU A 102 5.16 1.48 -1.24
N ASP A 103 5.59 0.24 -1.05
CA ASP A 103 5.06 -0.62 0.01
C ASP A 103 5.38 -0.08 1.41
N ASP A 104 6.63 0.31 1.64
CA ASP A 104 7.07 0.97 2.88
C ASP A 104 6.23 2.22 3.16
N ARG A 105 5.92 3.01 2.12
CA ARG A 105 5.04 4.19 2.24
C ARG A 105 3.61 3.82 2.59
N LYS A 106 3.06 2.74 2.01
CA LYS A 106 1.72 2.23 2.37
C LYS A 106 1.69 1.79 3.83
N GLN A 107 2.68 1.01 4.26
CA GLN A 107 2.78 0.54 5.63
C GLN A 107 2.89 1.71 6.62
N GLN A 108 3.72 2.71 6.30
CA GLN A 108 3.80 3.94 7.09
C GLN A 108 2.48 4.70 7.15
N ALA A 109 1.75 4.81 6.04
CA ALA A 109 0.44 5.46 6.02
C ALA A 109 -0.59 4.73 6.90
N VAL A 110 -0.55 3.39 6.93
CA VAL A 110 -1.40 2.58 7.82
C VAL A 110 -0.99 2.76 9.29
N GLN A 111 0.31 2.65 9.60
CA GLN A 111 0.81 2.83 10.97
C GLN A 111 0.45 4.20 11.55
N ARG A 112 0.63 5.27 10.76
CA ARG A 112 0.26 6.63 11.21
C ARG A 112 -1.24 6.77 11.46
N PHE A 113 -2.07 6.05 10.70
CA PHE A 113 -3.51 6.04 10.96
C PHE A 113 -3.83 5.36 12.29
N ASP A 114 -3.11 4.31 12.68
CA ASP A 114 -3.29 3.67 13.98
C ASP A 114 -2.80 4.57 15.12
N GLU A 115 -1.68 5.28 14.95
CA GLU A 115 -1.14 6.26 15.90
C GLU A 115 -2.08 7.43 16.17
N ASP A 116 -2.99 7.73 15.25
CA ASP A 116 -4.00 8.77 15.43
C ASP A 116 -5.08 8.41 16.45
N PHE A 117 -5.14 7.15 16.88
CA PHE A 117 -6.08 6.69 17.90
C PHE A 117 -5.32 6.20 19.14
N GLN A 118 -5.73 6.69 20.31
CA GLN A 118 -5.19 6.26 21.60
C GLN A 118 -6.31 5.75 22.49
N ASP A 119 -6.03 4.78 23.35
CA ASP A 119 -7.00 4.32 24.35
C ASP A 119 -7.19 5.41 25.42
N ASP A 120 -8.44 5.65 25.83
CA ASP A 120 -8.76 6.60 26.90
C ASP A 120 -8.67 5.99 28.31
N GLY A 121 -8.32 4.70 28.41
CA GLY A 121 -8.23 3.93 29.65
C GLY A 121 -9.59 3.54 30.26
N LYS A 122 -10.69 3.88 29.58
CA LYS A 122 -12.09 3.62 29.98
C LYS A 122 -12.85 2.83 28.91
N GLY A 123 -12.15 2.27 27.93
CA GLY A 123 -12.72 1.52 26.81
C GLY A 123 -13.20 2.39 25.65
N GLY A 124 -12.90 3.69 25.67
CA GLY A 124 -13.07 4.61 24.55
C GLY A 124 -11.76 4.84 23.79
N LYS A 125 -11.86 5.51 22.64
CA LYS A 125 -10.70 5.93 21.84
C LYS A 125 -10.63 7.45 21.74
N LEU A 126 -9.50 8.02 22.13
CA LEU A 126 -9.12 9.40 21.81
C LEU A 126 -8.61 9.47 20.37
N ILE A 127 -8.91 10.56 19.68
CA ILE A 127 -8.44 10.81 18.31
C ILE A 127 -7.52 12.04 18.31
N SER A 128 -6.40 11.96 17.60
CA SER A 128 -5.53 13.11 17.36
C SER A 128 -6.21 14.13 16.43
N ALA A 129 -5.79 15.40 16.46
CA ALA A 129 -6.30 16.38 15.50
C ALA A 129 -5.98 16.01 14.04
N ARG A 130 -4.81 15.41 13.79
CA ARG A 130 -4.44 14.84 12.48
C ARG A 130 -5.39 13.71 12.08
N GLY A 131 -5.68 12.81 13.03
CA GLY A 131 -6.63 11.72 12.91
C GLY A 131 -8.03 12.21 12.56
N LEU A 132 -8.48 13.28 13.22
CA LEU A 132 -9.77 13.88 12.96
C LEU A 132 -9.87 14.41 11.51
N ILE A 133 -8.81 15.01 10.98
CA ILE A 133 -8.75 15.45 9.57
C ILE A 133 -8.80 14.23 8.63
N SER A 134 -8.01 13.20 8.92
CA SER A 134 -7.93 11.98 8.11
C SER A 134 -9.25 11.23 8.07
N LEU A 135 -9.84 10.97 9.25
CA LEU A 135 -11.12 10.31 9.41
C LEU A 135 -12.25 11.11 8.77
N SER A 136 -12.32 12.42 9.02
CA SER A 136 -13.39 13.26 8.45
C SER A 136 -13.32 13.30 6.92
N TYR A 137 -12.12 13.31 6.33
CA TYR A 137 -12.01 13.20 4.88
C TYR A 137 -12.55 11.86 4.38
N ARG A 138 -12.20 10.74 5.04
CA ARG A 138 -12.68 9.40 4.68
C ARG A 138 -14.20 9.33 4.73
N LEU A 139 -14.79 9.74 5.85
CA LEU A 139 -16.24 9.77 6.07
C LEU A 139 -16.98 10.68 5.07
N MET A 140 -16.37 11.82 4.69
CA MET A 140 -16.93 12.70 3.65
C MET A 140 -16.98 12.01 2.28
N VAL A 141 -15.96 11.22 1.92
CA VAL A 141 -15.86 10.61 0.59
C VAL A 141 -16.62 9.28 0.49
N GLU A 142 -16.44 8.40 1.48
CA GLU A 142 -16.96 7.04 1.46
C GLU A 142 -18.41 6.98 1.94
N GLU A 143 -18.69 7.62 3.08
CA GLU A 143 -20.01 7.55 3.72
C GLU A 143 -20.90 8.76 3.42
N LYS A 144 -20.37 9.77 2.70
CA LYS A 144 -21.04 11.05 2.45
C LYS A 144 -21.58 11.69 3.74
N ASN A 145 -20.87 11.49 4.84
CA ASN A 145 -21.32 11.93 6.16
C ASN A 145 -21.43 13.46 6.18
N PRO A 146 -22.59 14.03 6.57
CA PRO A 146 -22.82 15.48 6.51
C PRO A 146 -21.95 16.25 7.51
N VAL A 147 -21.76 15.72 8.72
CA VAL A 147 -20.91 16.32 9.76
C VAL A 147 -19.46 16.36 9.31
N ALA A 148 -18.98 15.25 8.74
CA ALA A 148 -17.63 15.16 8.19
C ALA A 148 -17.44 16.11 6.98
N THR A 149 -18.48 16.24 6.14
CA THR A 149 -18.48 17.17 5.00
C THR A 149 -18.39 18.62 5.47
N GLU A 150 -19.15 19.00 6.50
CA GLU A 150 -19.11 20.32 7.08
C GLU A 150 -17.76 20.63 7.72
N PHE A 151 -17.25 19.71 8.54
CA PHE A 151 -15.91 19.80 9.13
C PHE A 151 -14.84 20.02 8.05
N MET A 152 -14.82 19.20 7.00
CA MET A 152 -13.83 19.32 5.93
C MET A 152 -13.97 20.62 5.13
N ASN A 153 -15.19 21.11 4.92
CA ASN A 153 -15.39 22.42 4.29
C ASN A 153 -14.83 23.56 5.16
N ASN A 154 -15.02 23.50 6.48
CA ASN A 154 -14.45 24.46 7.43
C ASN A 154 -12.92 24.37 7.46
N PHE A 155 -12.37 23.16 7.43
CA PHE A 155 -10.94 22.93 7.33
C PHE A 155 -10.34 23.51 6.04
N PHE A 156 -10.97 23.30 4.88
CA PHE A 156 -10.50 23.89 3.62
C PHE A 156 -10.58 25.41 3.61
N ARG A 157 -11.59 26.00 4.26
CA ARG A 157 -11.67 27.46 4.46
C ARG A 157 -10.54 27.97 5.35
N LEU A 158 -10.21 27.26 6.44
CA LEU A 158 -9.06 27.58 7.29
C LEU A 158 -7.76 27.58 6.48
N LEU A 159 -7.52 26.56 5.66
CA LEU A 159 -6.32 26.53 4.80
C LEU A 159 -6.29 27.69 3.80
N GLN A 160 -7.45 28.06 3.25
CA GLN A 160 -7.56 29.20 2.35
C GLN A 160 -7.21 30.51 3.06
N THR A 161 -7.68 30.75 4.30
CA THR A 161 -7.35 31.96 5.07
C THR A 161 -5.86 32.00 5.45
N ARG A 162 -5.25 30.83 5.67
CA ARG A 162 -3.81 30.66 5.92
C ARG A 162 -2.94 30.74 4.64
N ARG A 163 -3.48 31.27 3.55
CA ARG A 163 -2.80 31.46 2.26
C ARG A 163 -2.16 30.17 1.75
N TYR A 164 -2.88 29.05 1.80
CA TYR A 164 -2.46 27.79 1.14
C TYR A 164 -2.23 27.96 -0.38
N GLY A 165 -2.80 29.01 -0.98
CA GLY A 165 -2.62 29.33 -2.40
C GLY A 165 -3.66 28.73 -3.33
N LYS A 166 -4.67 28.05 -2.79
CA LYS A 166 -5.83 27.52 -3.52
C LYS A 166 -7.13 27.84 -2.77
N THR A 167 -8.23 27.94 -3.50
CA THR A 167 -9.58 28.07 -2.91
C THR A 167 -10.00 26.76 -2.26
N ALA A 168 -10.93 26.79 -1.30
CA ALA A 168 -11.45 25.58 -0.67
C ALA A 168 -11.96 24.53 -1.68
N ALA A 169 -12.62 24.98 -2.75
CA ALA A 169 -13.08 24.10 -3.84
C ALA A 169 -11.91 23.46 -4.61
N ALA A 170 -10.85 24.22 -4.89
CA ALA A 170 -9.66 23.71 -5.57
C ALA A 170 -8.87 22.72 -4.69
N ILE A 171 -8.78 22.96 -3.37
CA ILE A 171 -8.19 22.01 -2.41
C ILE A 171 -8.96 20.69 -2.40
N LYS A 172 -10.30 20.77 -2.32
CA LYS A 172 -11.17 19.59 -2.38
C LYS A 172 -10.99 18.79 -3.66
N GLN A 173 -10.89 19.48 -4.80
CA GLN A 173 -10.70 18.83 -6.10
C GLN A 173 -9.29 18.21 -6.24
N GLU A 174 -8.27 18.82 -5.65
CA GLU A 174 -6.91 18.27 -5.57
C GLU A 174 -6.90 16.95 -4.77
N LEU A 175 -7.47 16.97 -3.56
CA LEU A 175 -7.51 15.78 -2.69
C LEU A 175 -8.30 14.61 -3.28
N ARG A 176 -9.33 14.90 -4.07
CA ARG A 176 -10.10 13.86 -4.80
C ARG A 176 -9.27 13.11 -5.83
N ARG A 177 -8.21 13.73 -6.37
CA ARG A 177 -7.32 13.13 -7.37
C ARG A 177 -6.14 12.39 -6.76
N MET A 178 -5.90 12.58 -5.46
CA MET A 178 -4.82 11.94 -4.72
C MET A 178 -5.19 10.51 -4.34
N SER A 179 -4.23 9.61 -4.51
CA SER A 179 -4.22 8.29 -3.89
C SER A 179 -4.25 8.39 -2.36
N LEU A 180 -4.52 7.27 -1.68
CA LEU A 180 -4.53 7.21 -0.22
C LEU A 180 -3.21 7.69 0.40
N ILE A 181 -2.07 7.28 -0.20
CA ILE A 181 -0.73 7.63 0.28
C ILE A 181 -0.47 9.13 0.11
N GLU A 182 -0.72 9.67 -1.09
CA GLU A 182 -0.52 11.10 -1.37
C GLU A 182 -1.38 11.97 -0.45
N ARG A 183 -2.57 11.48 -0.09
CA ARG A 183 -3.47 12.17 0.83
C ARG A 183 -2.95 12.15 2.27
N ASP A 184 -2.49 11.01 2.78
CA ASP A 184 -1.88 10.92 4.11
C ASP A 184 -0.63 11.81 4.19
N GLU A 185 0.24 11.78 3.17
CA GLU A 185 1.39 12.67 3.06
C GLU A 185 0.98 14.15 3.02
N TRP A 186 -0.10 14.48 2.30
CA TRP A 186 -0.65 15.83 2.27
C TRP A 186 -1.15 16.28 3.64
N ILE A 187 -1.95 15.45 4.33
CA ILE A 187 -2.49 15.75 5.67
C ILE A 187 -1.33 15.94 6.64
N ASN A 188 -0.35 15.04 6.62
CA ASN A 188 0.82 15.13 7.47
C ASN A 188 1.59 16.43 7.24
N ARG A 189 1.86 16.79 5.98
CA ARG A 189 2.55 18.04 5.63
C ARG A 189 1.79 19.28 6.09
N ILE A 190 0.47 19.30 5.96
CA ILE A 190 -0.36 20.41 6.44
C ILE A 190 -0.33 20.51 7.96
N TYR A 191 -0.55 19.38 8.64
CA TYR A 191 -0.61 19.32 10.09
C TYR A 191 0.73 19.65 10.76
N SER A 192 1.84 19.18 10.19
CA SER A 192 3.19 19.49 10.69
C SER A 192 3.66 20.92 10.39
N SER A 193 2.91 21.69 9.60
CA SER A 193 3.30 23.06 9.23
C SER A 193 2.59 24.08 10.10
N SER A 194 3.35 24.76 10.95
CA SER A 194 2.88 25.89 11.78
C SER A 194 2.31 27.07 11.00
N ARG A 195 2.55 27.11 9.68
CA ARG A 195 1.92 28.05 8.76
C ARG A 195 0.41 27.78 8.60
N TYR A 196 0.02 26.51 8.59
CA TYR A 196 -1.35 26.10 8.28
C TYR A 196 -2.13 25.72 9.54
N ILE A 197 -1.50 25.05 10.49
CA ILE A 197 -2.11 24.60 11.75
C ILE A 197 -1.17 25.02 12.89
N GLN A 198 -1.65 25.87 13.79
CA GLN A 198 -0.84 26.40 14.90
C GLN A 198 -0.88 25.47 16.11
N CYS A 199 -2.03 24.84 16.36
CA CYS A 199 -2.21 23.88 17.44
C CYS A 199 -3.38 22.93 17.17
N ALA A 200 -3.52 21.89 17.98
CA ALA A 200 -4.56 20.87 17.81
C ALA A 200 -5.97 21.42 18.07
N GLU A 201 -6.09 22.37 19.00
CA GLU A 201 -7.33 23.02 19.40
C GLU A 201 -8.00 23.74 18.22
N GLU A 202 -7.21 24.33 17.31
CA GLU A 202 -7.75 24.95 16.10
C GLU A 202 -8.51 23.96 15.23
N VAL A 203 -8.02 22.71 15.14
CA VAL A 203 -8.66 21.67 14.35
C VAL A 203 -9.93 21.18 15.05
N PHE A 204 -9.87 20.94 16.36
CA PHE A 204 -11.04 20.51 17.13
C PHE A 204 -12.15 21.57 17.17
N ALA A 205 -11.79 22.86 17.15
CA ALA A 205 -12.75 23.95 17.07
C ALA A 205 -13.56 24.00 15.76
N LEU A 206 -13.14 23.26 14.72
CA LEU A 206 -13.89 23.15 13.46
C LEU A 206 -15.02 22.11 13.51
N VAL A 207 -15.08 21.30 14.56
CA VAL A 207 -16.14 20.30 14.74
C VAL A 207 -17.48 21.02 14.91
N PRO A 208 -18.49 20.73 14.05
CA PRO A 208 -19.80 21.33 14.20
C PRO A 208 -20.40 21.04 15.58
N PRO A 209 -21.11 22.00 16.20
CA PRO A 209 -21.76 21.76 17.47
C PRO A 209 -22.77 20.60 17.35
N LYS A 210 -22.87 19.77 18.38
CA LYS A 210 -23.95 18.77 18.48
C LYS A 210 -25.26 19.52 18.66
N ASN A 211 -26.15 19.42 17.67
CA ASN A 211 -27.57 19.79 17.83
C ASN A 211 -28.28 18.77 18.72
#